data_AF-A0A1I4B473-F1
#
_entry.id   AF-A0A1I4B473-F1
#
_cell.length_a   1.000
_cell.length_b   1.000
_cell.length_c   1.000
_cell.angle_alpha   90.00
_cell.angle_beta   90.00
_cell.angle_gamma   90.00
#
_symmetry.space_group_name_H-M   'P 1'
#
loop_
_entity.id
_entity.type
_entity.pdbx_description
1 polymer ?
#
loop_
_entity_poly.entity_id
_entity_poly.type
_entity_poly.pdbx_seq_one_letter_code
_entity_poly.pdbx_strand_id
1 'polypeptide(L)'
;MRRDIREGVKKHMIDGIKPNYTALAEQYGCDYRTVKAAYEEALQGNKPKTRRTYQSKLDSFKQIIDTKLEDQCTAKSIFKFI
;
A
#
# COMPACT_ATOMS: atom_id res chain seq x y z
N MET A 1 -3.57 1.92 -13.95
CA MET A 1 -3.31 3.30 -14.44
C MET A 1 -2.88 3.23 -15.89
N ARG A 2 -3.30 4.19 -16.74
CA ARG A 2 -2.97 4.21 -18.17
C ARG A 2 -1.46 4.38 -18.41
N ARG A 3 -0.94 3.77 -19.49
CA ARG A 3 0.51 3.69 -19.80
C ARG A 3 1.08 5.03 -20.28
N ASP A 4 0.30 5.76 -21.07
CA ASP A 4 0.60 7.11 -21.58
C ASP A 4 0.96 8.10 -20.44
N ILE A 5 0.16 8.14 -19.37
CA ILE A 5 0.39 9.02 -18.21
C ILE A 5 1.70 8.65 -17.50
N ARG A 6 1.97 7.35 -17.33
CA ARG A 6 3.21 6.88 -16.69
C ARG A 6 4.46 7.23 -17.49
N GLU A 7 4.40 7.13 -18.81
CA GLU A 7 5.52 7.46 -19.69
C GLU A 7 5.75 8.97 -19.77
N GLY A 8 4.67 9.76 -19.90
CA GLY A 8 4.74 11.22 -19.93
C GLY A 8 5.37 11.80 -18.66
N VAL A 9 4.96 11.28 -17.50
CA VAL A 9 5.44 11.74 -16.20
C VAL A 9 6.91 11.31 -15.93
N LYS A 10 7.33 10.16 -16.45
CA LYS A 10 8.74 9.72 -16.38
C LYS A 10 9.70 10.65 -17.10
N LYS A 11 9.28 11.27 -18.21
CA LYS A 11 10.13 12.23 -18.96
C LYS A 11 10.52 13.42 -18.07
N HIS A 12 9.54 14.02 -17.39
CA HIS A 12 9.78 15.14 -16.47
C HIS A 12 10.64 14.76 -15.25
N MET A 13 10.59 13.49 -14.83
CA MET A 13 11.47 12.98 -13.77
C MET A 13 12.94 12.91 -14.21
N ILE A 14 13.20 12.53 -15.48
CA ILE A 14 14.56 12.49 -16.06
C ILE A 14 15.16 13.90 -16.10
N ASP A 15 14.34 14.90 -16.44
CA ASP A 15 14.75 16.30 -16.49
C ASP A 15 14.94 16.93 -15.08
N GLY A 16 14.55 16.23 -14.01
CA GLY A 16 14.70 16.69 -12.62
C GLY A 16 13.78 17.86 -12.23
N ILE A 17 12.86 18.26 -13.10
CA ILE A 17 11.97 19.41 -12.91
C ILE A 17 10.59 18.91 -12.46
N LYS A 18 10.09 19.47 -11.35
CA LYS A 18 8.72 19.19 -10.89
C LYS A 18 7.71 19.70 -11.92
N PRO A 19 6.92 18.83 -12.57
CA PRO A 19 6.00 19.27 -13.60
C PRO A 19 4.77 19.97 -13.00
N ASN A 20 4.14 20.82 -13.80
CA ASN A 20 2.81 21.32 -13.49
C ASN A 20 1.78 20.22 -13.79
N TYR A 21 1.23 19.58 -12.75
CA TYR A 21 0.33 18.45 -12.97
C TYR A 21 -1.04 18.86 -13.54
N THR A 22 -1.49 20.11 -13.44
CA THR A 22 -2.76 20.54 -14.06
C THR A 22 -2.62 20.62 -15.58
N ALA A 23 -1.52 21.21 -16.07
CA ALA A 23 -1.23 21.29 -17.50
C ALA A 23 -1.06 19.89 -18.13
N LEU A 24 -0.39 18.97 -17.41
CA LEU A 24 -0.30 17.58 -17.85
C LEU A 24 -1.66 16.87 -17.83
N ALA A 25 -2.47 17.12 -16.79
CA ALA A 25 -3.80 16.55 -16.68
C ALA A 25 -4.69 16.95 -17.85
N GLU A 26 -4.65 18.22 -18.27
CA GLU A 26 -5.35 18.72 -19.46
C GLU A 26 -4.84 18.06 -20.74
N GLN A 27 -3.51 17.95 -20.92
CA GLN A 27 -2.91 17.31 -22.09
C GLN A 27 -3.32 15.84 -22.26
N TYR A 28 -3.40 15.09 -21.15
CA TYR A 28 -3.79 13.67 -21.17
C TYR A 28 -5.29 13.44 -20.93
N GLY A 29 -6.08 14.50 -20.76
CA GLY A 29 -7.51 14.42 -20.46
C GLY A 29 -7.83 13.61 -19.20
N CYS A 30 -7.07 13.79 -18.12
CA CYS A 30 -7.20 13.02 -16.89
C CYS A 30 -7.27 13.93 -15.64
N ASP A 31 -7.70 13.40 -14.50
CA ASP A 31 -7.69 14.16 -13.24
C ASP A 31 -6.25 14.43 -12.77
N TYR A 32 -5.96 15.66 -12.33
CA TYR A 32 -4.72 16.09 -11.67
C TYR A 32 -4.21 15.08 -10.65
N ARG A 33 -5.11 14.49 -9.85
CA ARG A 33 -4.75 13.50 -8.81
C ARG A 33 -4.09 12.25 -9.40
N THR A 34 -4.49 11.88 -10.61
CA THR A 34 -3.95 10.72 -11.33
C THR A 34 -2.53 10.99 -11.81
N VAL A 35 -2.27 12.16 -12.39
CA VAL A 35 -0.93 12.57 -12.83
C VAL A 35 0.01 12.71 -11.63
N LYS A 36 -0.46 13.33 -10.54
CA LYS A 36 0.31 13.45 -9.30
C LYS A 36 0.67 12.09 -8.71
N ALA A 37 -0.29 11.17 -8.62
CA ALA A 37 -0.04 9.82 -8.14
C ALA A 37 0.95 9.06 -9.05
N ALA A 38 0.85 9.22 -10.37
CA ALA A 38 1.78 8.62 -11.33
C ALA A 38 3.22 9.14 -11.12
N TYR A 39 3.37 10.43 -10.82
CA TYR A 39 4.67 11.04 -10.55
C TYR A 39 5.28 10.54 -9.26
N GLU A 40 4.49 10.46 -8.20
CA GLU A 40 4.92 9.90 -6.92
C GLU A 40 5.27 8.40 -7.03
N GLU A 41 4.48 7.62 -7.78
CA GLU A 41 4.78 6.21 -8.08
C GLU A 41 6.09 6.04 -8.84
N ALA A 42 6.34 6.90 -9.84
CA ALA A 42 7.58 6.90 -10.61
C ALA A 42 8.79 7.25 -9.74
N LEU A 43 8.67 8.26 -8.87
CA LEU A 43 9.72 8.68 -7.94
C LEU A 43 10.05 7.60 -6.90
N GLN A 44 9.03 6.91 -6.37
CA GLN A 44 9.20 5.84 -5.38
C GLN A 44 9.61 4.49 -5.99
N GLY A 45 9.72 4.40 -7.33
CA GLY A 45 10.22 3.24 -8.04
C GLY A 45 9.22 2.09 -8.19
N ASN A 46 7.92 2.38 -8.41
CA ASN A 46 6.87 1.36 -8.54
C ASN A 46 6.86 0.34 -7.40
N LYS A 47 7.21 0.77 -6.17
CA LYS A 47 7.08 -0.11 -5.01
C LYS A 47 5.60 -0.46 -4.84
N PRO A 48 5.23 -1.74 -4.83
CA PRO A 48 3.85 -2.11 -4.53
C PRO A 48 3.48 -1.51 -3.17
N LYS A 49 2.29 -0.90 -3.08
CA LYS A 49 1.79 -0.39 -1.79
C LYS A 49 1.85 -1.53 -0.79
N THR A 50 2.76 -1.45 0.17
CA THR A 50 2.85 -2.41 1.25
C THR A 50 1.53 -2.35 2.02
N ARG A 51 0.78 -3.45 2.02
CA ARG A 51 -0.38 -3.57 2.91
C ARG A 51 0.15 -3.37 4.32
N ARG A 52 -0.47 -2.46 5.07
CA ARG A 52 -0.14 -2.27 6.49
C ARG A 52 -0.34 -3.61 7.18
N THR A 53 0.74 -4.19 7.69
CA THR A 53 0.69 -5.38 8.53
C THR A 53 0.33 -4.91 9.93
N TYR A 54 -0.96 -4.99 10.27
CA TYR A 54 -1.38 -4.77 11.64
C TYR A 54 -1.09 -6.05 12.42
N GLN A 55 -0.35 -5.93 13.53
CA GLN A 55 -0.19 -7.04 14.48
C GLN A 55 -1.53 -7.24 15.17
N SER A 56 -2.06 -8.46 15.15
CA SER A 56 -3.29 -8.76 15.85
C SER A 56 -3.05 -8.66 17.36
N LYS A 57 -4.09 -8.31 18.13
CA LYS A 57 -4.00 -8.34 19.61
C LYS A 57 -3.71 -9.74 20.15
N LEU A 58 -3.99 -10.78 19.34
CA LEU A 58 -3.78 -12.17 19.69
C LEU A 58 -2.37 -12.66 19.34
N ASP A 59 -1.58 -11.90 18.56
CA ASP A 59 -0.25 -12.32 18.13
C ASP A 59 0.68 -12.53 19.34
N SER A 60 0.53 -11.71 20.40
CA SER A 60 1.26 -11.87 21.66
C SER A 60 0.91 -13.16 22.42
N PHE A 61 -0.27 -13.73 22.18
CA PHE A 61 -0.77 -14.91 22.88
C PHE A 61 -0.69 -16.18 22.03
N LYS A 62 -0.07 -16.13 20.86
CA LYS A 62 -0.04 -17.24 19.90
C LYS A 62 0.46 -18.55 20.50
N GLN A 63 1.56 -18.49 21.27
CA GLN A 63 2.10 -19.68 21.96
C GLN A 63 1.09 -20.29 22.94
N ILE A 64 0.38 -19.47 23.71
CA ILE A 64 -0.61 -19.91 24.68
C ILE A 64 -1.80 -20.57 23.97
N ILE A 65 -2.25 -19.97 22.86
CA ILE A 65 -3.34 -20.51 22.03
C ILE A 65 -2.93 -21.87 21.47
N ASP A 66 -1.71 -21.99 20.92
CA ASP A 66 -1.21 -23.23 20.32
C ASP A 66 -1.12 -24.35 21.37
N THR A 67 -0.53 -24.09 22.55
CA THR A 67 -0.47 -25.07 23.65
C THR A 67 -1.87 -25.50 24.12
N LYS A 68 -2.82 -24.56 24.21
CA LYS A 68 -4.19 -24.90 24.66
C LYS A 68 -4.99 -25.65 23.59
N LEU A 69 -4.69 -25.43 22.32
CA LEU A 69 -5.25 -26.24 21.24
C LEU A 69 -4.71 -27.67 21.27
N GLU A 70 -3.43 -27.86 21.59
CA GLU A 70 -2.84 -29.19 21.83
C GLU A 70 -3.50 -29.90 23.02
N ASP A 71 -3.82 -29.16 24.09
CA ASP A 71 -4.59 -29.65 25.25
C ASP A 71 -6.08 -29.97 24.94
N GLN A 72 -6.53 -29.85 23.68
CA GLN A 72 -7.92 -29.99 23.24
C GLN A 72 -8.93 -29.08 23.97
N CYS A 73 -8.48 -27.89 24.38
CA CYS A 73 -9.38 -26.89 24.97
C CYS A 73 -10.34 -26.31 23.93
N THR A 74 -11.56 -25.96 24.36
CA THR A 74 -12.52 -25.26 23.50
C THR A 74 -12.08 -23.82 23.25
N ALA A 75 -12.34 -23.29 22.05
CA ALA A 75 -12.00 -21.91 21.71
C ALA A 75 -12.54 -20.88 22.72
N LYS A 76 -13.71 -21.14 23.31
CA LYS A 76 -14.32 -20.28 24.35
C LYS A 76 -13.53 -20.26 25.65
N SER A 77 -12.91 -21.38 26.06
CA SER A 77 -12.08 -21.40 27.27
C SER A 77 -10.76 -20.66 27.03
N ILE A 78 -10.14 -20.85 25.86
CA ILE A 78 -8.93 -20.12 25.44
C ILE A 78 -9.17 -18.61 25.41
N PHE A 79 -10.28 -18.17 24.81
CA PHE A 79 -10.66 -16.76 24.77
C PHE A 79 -10.95 -16.16 26.15
N LYS A 80 -11.48 -16.93 27.09
CA LYS A 80 -11.71 -16.44 28.47
C LYS A 80 -10.44 -16.42 29.33
N PHE A 81 -9.43 -17.18 28.93
CA PHE A 81 -8.17 -17.31 29.65
C PHE A 81 -7.21 -16.17 29.32
N ILE A 82 -7.22 -15.71 28.07
CA ILE A 82 -6.42 -14.60 27.54
C ILE A 82 -7.16 -13.29 27.76
#